data_AF-A0A7S4M1Z1-F1
#
_entry.id   AF-A0A7S4M1Z1-F1
#
_cell.length_a   1.000
_cell.length_b   1.000
_cell.length_c   1.000
_cell.angle_alpha   90.00
_cell.angle_beta   90.00
_cell.angle_gamma   90.00
#
_symmetry.space_group_name_H-M   'P 1'
#
loop_
_entity.id
_entity.type
_entity.pdbx_description
1 polymer ?
#
loop_
_entity_poly.entity_id
_entity_poly.type
_entity_poly.pdbx_seq_one_letter_code
_entity_poly.pdbx_strand_id
1 'polypeptide(L)'
;ALLAAPDKERARTALSTLLKVVGNILADPAEPKYRTLKVENKTIKEKVLSCPGGRALLLSVGFEAQQVGEIARPELLVLPADAELSELGQMRAAMETVLANLPTDVS
;
A
#
# COMPACT_ATOMS: atom_id res chain seq x y z
N ALA A 1 -20.04 -12.89 -7.31
CA ALA A 1 -19.94 -11.42 -7.43
C ALA A 1 -19.40 -10.93 -6.11
N LEU A 2 -18.30 -10.17 -5.98
CA LEU A 2 -18.11 -9.45 -4.71
C LEU A 2 -17.02 -8.36 -4.71
N LEU A 3 -17.02 -7.49 -5.72
CA LEU A 3 -16.58 -6.11 -5.52
C LEU A 3 -17.65 -5.25 -6.18
N ALA A 4 -18.37 -4.45 -5.39
CA ALA A 4 -19.31 -3.49 -5.97
C ALA A 4 -18.49 -2.48 -6.81
N ALA A 5 -19.09 -1.89 -7.84
CA ALA A 5 -18.44 -0.87 -8.67
C ALA A 5 -17.63 0.19 -7.86
N PRO A 6 -18.13 0.75 -6.73
CA PRO A 6 -17.35 1.69 -5.93
C PRO A 6 -16.13 1.09 -5.23
N ASP A 7 -16.13 -0.22 -4.94
CA ASP A 7 -14.98 -0.90 -4.34
C ASP A 7 -13.85 -1.09 -5.35
N LYS A 8 -14.18 -1.24 -6.65
CA LYS A 8 -13.19 -1.37 -7.73
C LYS A 8 -12.39 -0.08 -7.91
N GLU A 9 -13.06 1.08 -7.90
CA GLU A 9 -12.38 2.38 -8.01
C GLU A 9 -11.49 2.68 -6.79
N ARG A 10 -11.96 2.33 -5.59
CA ARG A 10 -11.16 2.42 -4.36
C ARG A 10 -9.94 1.51 -4.43
N ALA A 11 -10.11 0.26 -4.88
CA ALA A 11 -9.00 -0.67 -5.06
C ALA A 11 -7.99 -0.14 -6.08
N ARG A 12 -8.46 0.41 -7.21
CA ARG A 12 -7.61 1.04 -8.23
C ARG A 12 -6.78 2.19 -7.65
N THR A 13 -7.42 3.04 -6.85
CA THR A 13 -6.79 4.20 -6.21
C THR A 13 -5.78 3.76 -5.14
N ALA A 14 -6.12 2.75 -4.33
CA ALA A 14 -5.24 2.17 -3.33
C ALA A 14 -3.99 1.55 -3.97
N LEU A 15 -4.18 0.70 -4.99
CA LEU A 15 -3.12 0.06 -5.76
C LEU A 15 -2.22 1.10 -6.41
N SER A 16 -2.78 2.11 -7.09
CA SER A 16 -1.97 3.18 -7.72
C SER A 16 -1.15 3.97 -6.70
N THR A 17 -1.71 4.21 -5.51
CA THR A 17 -0.99 4.90 -4.42
C THR A 17 0.15 4.03 -3.89
N LEU A 18 -0.11 2.75 -3.65
CA LEU A 18 0.90 1.79 -3.20
C LEU A 18 2.01 1.57 -4.23
N LEU A 19 1.69 1.45 -5.52
CA LEU A 19 2.68 1.32 -6.59
C LEU A 19 3.67 2.50 -6.61
N LYS A 20 3.19 3.72 -6.31
CA LYS A 20 4.06 4.90 -6.17
C LYS A 20 4.94 4.79 -4.93
N VAL A 21 4.39 4.37 -3.80
CA VAL A 21 5.17 4.17 -2.56
C VAL A 21 6.28 3.15 -2.80
N VAL A 22 5.92 1.96 -3.30
CA VAL A 22 6.85 0.88 -3.60
C VAL A 22 7.87 1.31 -4.66
N GLY A 23 7.43 2.03 -5.69
CA GLY A 23 8.32 2.60 -6.71
C GLY A 23 9.37 3.56 -6.12
N ASN A 24 8.97 4.42 -5.17
CA ASN A 24 9.92 5.30 -4.48
C ASN A 24 10.93 4.51 -3.62
N ILE A 25 10.48 3.45 -2.94
CA ILE A 25 11.37 2.58 -2.15
C ILE A 25 12.36 1.83 -3.05
N LEU A 26 11.90 1.33 -4.21
CA LEU A 26 12.79 0.65 -5.17
C LEU A 26 13.77 1.61 -5.84
N ALA A 27 13.37 2.87 -6.05
CA ALA A 27 14.24 3.90 -6.60
C ALA A 27 15.32 4.35 -5.60
N ASP A 28 14.96 4.50 -4.32
CA ASP A 28 15.87 4.87 -3.24
C ASP A 28 15.59 4.03 -1.98
N PRO A 29 16.15 2.81 -1.89
CA PRO A 29 15.89 1.92 -0.77
C PRO A 29 16.59 2.36 0.51
N ALA A 30 17.62 3.20 0.44
CA ALA A 30 18.31 3.69 1.63
C ALA A 30 17.49 4.76 2.38
N GLU A 31 16.52 5.40 1.72
CA GLU A 31 15.75 6.50 2.27
C GLU A 31 14.62 6.02 3.23
N PRO A 32 14.74 6.27 4.56
CA PRO A 32 13.78 5.79 5.56
C PRO A 32 12.40 6.46 5.44
N LYS A 33 12.32 7.66 4.84
CA LYS A 33 11.06 8.39 4.67
C LYS A 33 10.10 7.68 3.71
N TYR A 34 10.62 6.92 2.75
CA TYR A 34 9.80 6.15 1.81
C TYR A 34 9.35 4.81 2.40
N ARG A 35 10.17 4.25 3.30
CA ARG A 35 9.88 3.00 4.04
C ARG A 35 8.91 3.18 5.21
N THR A 36 8.54 4.42 5.55
CA THR A 36 7.66 4.73 6.69
C THR A 36 6.38 5.42 6.22
N LEU A 37 5.22 4.82 6.48
CA LEU A 37 3.91 5.38 6.20
C LEU A 37 3.15 5.67 7.49
N LYS A 38 2.64 6.89 7.64
CA LYS A 38 1.80 7.27 8.78
C LYS A 38 0.34 6.92 8.48
N VAL A 39 -0.31 6.13 9.33
CA VAL A 39 -1.75 5.81 9.19
C VAL A 39 -2.62 7.08 9.25
N GLU A 40 -2.19 8.10 10.00
CA GLU A 40 -2.86 9.41 10.04
C GLU A 40 -2.69 10.26 8.78
N ASN A 41 -1.78 9.92 7.87
CA ASN A 41 -1.62 10.67 6.62
C ASN A 41 -2.92 10.56 5.82
N LYS A 42 -3.56 11.71 5.54
CA LYS A 42 -4.82 11.78 4.79
C LYS A 42 -4.80 10.94 3.52
N THR A 43 -3.71 10.97 2.76
CA THR A 43 -3.58 10.19 1.53
C THR A 43 -3.63 8.69 1.81
N ILE A 44 -2.90 8.18 2.80
CA ILE A 44 -2.89 6.75 3.14
C ILE A 44 -4.22 6.34 3.74
N LYS A 45 -4.75 7.13 4.67
CA LYS A 45 -6.04 6.88 5.33
C LYS A 45 -7.19 6.83 4.34
N GLU A 46 -7.32 7.82 3.47
CA GLU A 46 -8.46 7.95 2.56
C GLU A 46 -8.30 7.12 1.29
N LYS A 47 -7.08 6.96 0.75
CA LYS A 47 -6.88 6.23 -0.51
C LYS A 47 -6.60 4.75 -0.33
N VAL A 48 -5.91 4.35 0.75
CA VAL A 48 -5.49 2.96 0.95
C VAL A 48 -6.32 2.31 2.06
N LEU A 49 -6.36 2.89 3.26
CA LEU A 49 -7.03 2.27 4.41
C LEU A 49 -8.56 2.34 4.34
N SER A 50 -9.12 3.30 3.58
CA SER A 50 -10.56 3.34 3.29
C SER A 50 -11.01 2.25 2.31
N CYS A 51 -10.07 1.63 1.59
CA CYS A 51 -10.36 0.49 0.72
C CYS A 51 -10.45 -0.79 1.55
N PRO A 52 -11.53 -1.58 1.42
CA PRO A 52 -11.56 -2.93 1.98
C PRO A 52 -10.38 -3.73 1.42
N GLY A 53 -9.58 -4.34 2.32
CA GLY A 53 -8.36 -5.07 1.95
C GLY A 53 -7.11 -4.21 1.74
N GLY A 54 -7.19 -2.87 1.75
CA GLY A 54 -6.01 -2.01 1.54
C GLY A 54 -4.96 -2.14 2.63
N ARG A 55 -5.38 -2.30 3.90
CA ARG A 55 -4.46 -2.62 5.01
C ARG A 55 -3.84 -4.00 4.83
N ALA A 56 -4.62 -5.01 4.46
CA ALA A 56 -4.10 -6.36 4.23
C ALA A 56 -3.05 -6.37 3.12
N LEU A 57 -3.27 -5.59 2.06
CA LEU A 57 -2.31 -5.44 0.98
C LEU A 57 -1.00 -4.79 1.43
N LEU A 58 -1.04 -3.76 2.28
CA LEU A 58 0.15 -3.17 2.89
C LEU A 58 0.97 -4.21 3.67
N LEU A 59 0.28 -5.01 4.49
CA LEU A 59 0.92 -6.09 5.25
C LEU A 59 1.51 -7.16 4.32
N SER A 60 0.82 -7.54 3.24
CA SER A 60 1.33 -8.49 2.23
C SER A 60 2.55 -7.98 1.47
N VAL A 61 2.70 -6.67 1.32
CA VAL A 61 3.91 -6.05 0.74
C VAL A 61 5.11 -6.15 1.68
N GLY A 62 4.88 -6.46 2.96
CA GLY A 62 5.91 -6.55 3.99
C GLY A 62 5.95 -5.35 4.93
N PHE A 63 4.98 -4.42 4.84
CA PHE A 63 4.88 -3.37 5.85
C PHE A 63 4.42 -3.96 7.19
N GLU A 64 5.07 -3.53 8.26
CA GLU A 64 4.74 -3.94 9.62
C GLU A 64 4.10 -2.78 10.38
N ALA A 65 3.02 -3.07 11.08
CA ALA A 65 2.37 -2.09 11.95
C ALA A 65 3.19 -1.91 13.23
N GLN A 66 3.78 -0.74 13.40
CA GLN A 66 4.47 -0.32 14.62
C GLN A 66 3.63 0.71 15.38
N GLN A 67 3.35 0.41 16.64
CA GLN A 67 2.81 1.39 17.58
C GLN A 67 3.96 2.17 18.20
N VAL A 68 3.96 3.50 18.02
CA VAL A 68 5.03 4.35 18.56
C VAL A 68 4.56 5.01 19.84
N GLY A 69 4.85 4.47 21.02
CA GLY A 69 4.62 5.16 22.31
C GLY A 69 3.36 4.71 23.07
N GLU A 70 3.36 5.04 24.36
CA GLU A 70 2.59 4.32 25.39
C GLU A 70 1.12 4.75 25.53
N ILE A 71 0.78 5.99 25.11
CA ILE A 71 -0.55 6.57 25.30
C ILE A 71 -0.92 7.39 24.05
N ALA A 72 -1.70 6.81 23.13
CA ALA A 72 -2.39 7.49 22.02
C ALA A 72 -1.53 8.12 20.90
N ARG A 73 -0.53 7.42 20.37
CA ARG A 73 0.17 7.85 19.14
C ARG A 73 -0.35 7.15 17.88
N PRO A 74 -0.16 7.74 16.68
CA PRO A 74 -0.50 7.10 15.41
C PRO A 74 0.22 5.76 15.22
N GLU A 75 -0.52 4.79 14.69
CA GLU A 75 0.05 3.59 14.08
C GLU A 75 0.92 4.00 12.88
N LEU A 76 2.13 3.45 12.80
CA LEU A 76 3.01 3.57 11.66
C LEU A 76 3.09 2.24 10.93
N LEU A 77 3.15 2.28 9.61
CA LEU A 77 3.44 1.12 8.78
C LEU A 77 4.86 1.28 8.26
N VAL A 78 5.76 0.40 8.67
CA VAL A 78 7.18 0.49 8.35
C VAL A 78 7.59 -0.75 7.57
N LEU A 79 8.26 -0.55 6.43
CA LEU A 79 8.92 -1.63 5.71
C LEU A 79 10.32 -1.83 6.31
N PRO A 80 10.62 -3.01 6.86
CA PRO A 80 11.92 -3.28 7.48
C PRO A 80 13.04 -3.09 6.47
N ALA A 81 14.20 -2.63 6.95
CA ALA A 81 15.31 -2.32 6.05
C ALA A 81 15.91 -3.55 5.36
N ASP A 82 15.72 -4.72 5.98
CA ASP A 82 16.13 -6.04 5.53
C ASP A 82 15.12 -6.66 4.54
N ALA A 83 14.01 -5.98 4.24
CA ALA A 83 13.04 -6.47 3.26
C ALA A 83 13.72 -6.70 1.89
N GLU A 84 13.51 -7.88 1.33
CA GLU A 84 14.09 -8.27 0.05
C GLU A 84 13.52 -7.42 -1.09
N LEU A 85 14.36 -6.55 -1.68
CA LEU A 85 13.95 -5.67 -2.78
C LEU A 85 13.43 -6.46 -3.99
N SER A 86 13.94 -7.68 -4.18
CA SER A 86 13.48 -8.62 -5.21
C SER A 86 12.02 -9.02 -4.99
N GLU A 87 11.62 -9.37 -3.77
CA GLU A 87 10.23 -9.69 -3.42
C GLU A 87 9.33 -8.46 -3.58
N LEU A 88 9.82 -7.29 -3.16
CA LEU A 88 9.11 -6.03 -3.31
C LEU A 88 8.85 -5.69 -4.79
N GLY A 89 9.83 -5.96 -5.66
CA GLY A 89 9.69 -5.83 -7.11
C GLY A 89 8.69 -6.80 -7.72
N GLN A 90 8.69 -8.05 -7.27
CA GLN A 90 7.69 -9.05 -7.69
C GLN A 90 6.28 -8.66 -7.26
N MET A 91 6.12 -8.20 -6.02
CA MET A 91 4.84 -7.73 -5.49
C MET A 91 4.33 -6.52 -6.27
N ARG A 92 5.23 -5.58 -6.62
CA ARG A 92 4.90 -4.45 -7.49
C ARG A 92 4.36 -4.91 -8.84
N ALA A 93 5.04 -5.86 -9.50
CA ALA A 93 4.60 -6.40 -10.78
C ALA A 93 3.25 -7.14 -10.68
N ALA A 94 3.02 -7.87 -9.59
CA ALA A 94 1.74 -8.52 -9.31
C ALA A 94 0.62 -7.48 -9.14
N MET A 95 0.88 -6.41 -8.39
CA MET A 95 -0.06 -5.30 -8.20
C MET A 95 -0.36 -4.57 -9.52
N GLU A 96 0.63 -4.35 -10.39
CA GLU A 96 0.44 -3.78 -11.74
C GLU A 96 -0.43 -4.70 -12.60
N THR A 97 -0.20 -6.00 -12.51
CA THR A 97 -1.01 -7.01 -13.21
C THR A 97 -2.46 -6.98 -12.74
N VAL A 98 -2.70 -6.95 -11.42
CA VAL A 98 -4.05 -6.85 -10.86
C VAL A 98 -4.70 -5.53 -11.28
N LEU A 99 -3.95 -4.42 -11.29
CA LEU A 99 -4.44 -3.11 -11.72
C LEU A 99 -4.85 -3.10 -13.19
N ALA A 100 -4.10 -3.78 -14.05
CA ALA A 100 -4.38 -3.91 -15.48
C ALA A 100 -5.56 -4.85 -15.77
N ASN A 101 -5.74 -5.89 -14.96
CA ASN A 101 -6.82 -6.88 -15.10
C ASN A 101 -8.09 -6.51 -14.33
N LEU A 102 -8.07 -5.45 -13.53
CA LEU A 102 -9.26 -4.91 -12.89
C LEU A 102 -10.25 -4.51 -14.00
N PRO A 103 -11.46 -5.11 -14.07
CA PRO A 103 -12.42 -4.79 -15.11
C PRO A 103 -12.74 -3.31 -15.01
N THR A 104 -12.32 -2.54 -16.01
CA THR A 104 -12.77 -1.18 -16.20
C THR A 104 -14.23 -1.29 -16.59
N ASP A 105 -15.12 -0.91 -15.67
CA ASP A 105 -16.53 -0.73 -15.93
C ASP A 105 -16.65 0.47 -16.90
N VAL A 106 -16.38 0.20 -18.18
CA VAL A 106 -16.76 1.07 -19.28
C VAL A 106 -17.91 0.36 -19.97
N SER A 107 -19.11 0.82 -19.63
CA SER A 107 -20.42 0.58 -20.24
C SER A 107 -21.25 -0.57 -19.68
#